data_AF-A0A7G9RA65-F1
#
_entry.id   AF-A0A7G9RA65-F1
#
_cell.length_a   1.000
_cell.length_b   1.000
_cell.length_c   1.000
_cell.angle_alpha   90.00
_cell.angle_beta   90.00
_cell.angle_gamma   90.00
#
_symmetry.space_group_name_H-M   'P 1'
#
loop_
_entity.id
_entity.type
_entity.pdbx_description
1 polymer ?
#
loop_
_entity_poly.entity_id
_entity_poly.type
_entity_poly.pdbx_seq_one_letter_code
_entity_poly.pdbx_strand_id
1 'polypeptide(L)'
;MTDNIKRGDLLPPWQATLTDAGAPIDLTTASSVKVLFLKPGDSVATSRAATSADAAGVVKMDWLPGDTDVVGDLVAEVEVTWPGSKPQTFPPGDYLVTRIYQDMG
;
A
#
# COMPACT_ATOMS: atom_id res chain seq x y z
N MET A 1 10.94 1.86 -5.00
CA MET A 1 10.86 0.72 -5.95
C MET A 1 9.37 0.47 -6.14
N THR A 2 8.90 0.41 -7.38
CA THR A 2 7.49 0.17 -7.67
C THR A 2 7.30 -1.33 -7.80
N ASP A 3 6.67 -1.97 -6.79
CA ASP A 3 6.49 -3.42 -6.76
C ASP A 3 5.38 -3.81 -7.73
N ASN A 4 5.78 -4.19 -8.94
CA ASN A 4 4.90 -4.71 -9.95
C ASN A 4 4.70 -6.22 -9.75
N ILE A 5 3.51 -6.72 -10.09
CA ILE A 5 3.12 -8.11 -9.83
C ILE A 5 2.38 -8.72 -11.04
N LYS A 6 2.36 -10.05 -11.15
CA LYS A 6 1.54 -10.76 -12.14
C LYS A 6 0.13 -10.99 -11.60
N ARG A 7 -0.83 -11.08 -12.51
CA ARG A 7 -2.24 -11.34 -12.19
C ARG A 7 -2.35 -12.68 -11.45
N GLY A 8 -2.96 -12.66 -10.27
CA GLY A 8 -3.16 -13.86 -9.44
C GLY A 8 -2.01 -14.19 -8.50
N ASP A 9 -0.83 -13.56 -8.65
CA ASP A 9 0.25 -13.71 -7.68
C ASP A 9 -0.10 -12.99 -6.38
N LEU A 10 0.32 -13.60 -5.27
CA LEU A 10 0.18 -13.06 -3.91
C LEU A 10 1.53 -12.82 -3.22
N LEU A 11 2.63 -13.04 -3.95
CA LEU A 11 4.00 -12.84 -3.48
C LEU A 11 4.82 -12.07 -4.52
N PRO A 12 5.79 -11.26 -4.08
CA PRO A 12 6.05 -10.88 -2.68
C PRO A 12 4.92 -10.01 -2.09
N PRO A 13 4.87 -9.82 -0.77
CA PRO A 13 3.95 -8.85 -0.16
C PRO A 13 4.10 -7.48 -0.80
N TRP A 14 3.01 -6.72 -0.87
CA TRP A 14 3.08 -5.32 -1.27
C TRP A 14 3.99 -4.56 -0.31
N GLN A 15 4.87 -3.71 -0.84
CA GLN A 15 5.73 -2.87 -0.03
C GLN A 15 5.74 -1.43 -0.57
N ALA A 16 5.77 -0.47 0.36
CA ALA A 16 6.03 0.92 0.05
C ALA A 16 6.93 1.55 1.09
N THR A 17 7.67 2.59 0.69
CA THR A 17 8.46 3.41 1.62
C THR A 17 7.80 4.79 1.71
N LEU A 18 7.31 5.13 2.90
CA LEU A 18 6.71 6.42 3.17
C LEU A 18 7.81 7.45 3.42
N THR A 19 7.73 8.58 2.71
CA THR A 19 8.68 9.68 2.84
C THR A 19 7.94 11.00 3.00
N ASP A 20 8.53 11.91 3.77
CA ASP A 20 8.13 13.31 3.89
C ASP A 20 9.32 14.20 3.56
N ALA A 21 9.12 15.17 2.66
CA ALA A 21 10.16 16.02 2.10
C ALA A 21 11.42 15.25 1.61
N GLY A 22 11.25 14.01 1.15
CA GLY A 22 12.33 13.14 0.67
C GLY A 22 13.06 12.33 1.76
N ALA A 23 12.67 12.45 3.03
CA ALA A 23 13.19 11.65 4.14
C ALA A 23 12.20 10.54 4.55
N PRO A 24 12.66 9.33 4.88
CA PRO A 24 11.79 8.29 5.41
C PRO A 24 11.13 8.72 6.73
N ILE A 25 9.88 8.29 6.92
CA ILE A 25 9.12 8.59 8.12
C ILE A 25 9.27 7.45 9.12
N ASP A 26 9.57 7.77 10.38
CA ASP A 26 9.59 6.79 11.46
C ASP A 26 8.16 6.42 11.88
N LEU A 27 7.76 5.18 11.58
CA LEU A 27 6.42 4.66 11.88
C LEU A 27 6.31 3.96 13.24
N THR A 28 7.39 3.88 14.02
CA THR A 28 7.40 3.13 15.30
C THR A 28 6.47 3.71 16.36
N THR A 29 6.11 4.98 16.24
CA THR A 29 5.17 5.66 17.16
C THR A 29 3.73 5.67 16.65
N ALA A 30 3.48 5.16 15.45
CA ALA A 30 2.14 5.09 14.88
C ALA A 30 1.23 4.19 15.73
N SER A 31 0.00 4.66 15.98
CA SER A 31 -1.03 3.87 16.67
C SER A 31 -1.68 2.83 15.74
N SER A 32 -1.79 3.12 14.44
CA SER A 32 -2.15 2.14 13.43
C SER A 32 -1.66 2.55 12.05
N VAL A 33 -1.41 1.57 11.19
CA VAL A 33 -1.04 1.78 9.78
C VAL A 33 -1.95 0.90 8.92
N LYS A 34 -2.63 1.52 7.96
CA LYS A 34 -3.52 0.83 7.02
C LYS A 34 -3.14 1.18 5.59
N VAL A 35 -3.22 0.19 4.71
CA VAL A 35 -3.12 0.37 3.27
C VAL A 35 -4.55 0.37 2.72
N LEU A 36 -4.90 1.44 2.02
CA LEU A 36 -6.15 1.54 1.27
C LEU A 36 -5.79 1.44 -0.21
N PHE A 37 -6.48 0.60 -0.96
CA PHE A 37 -6.21 0.47 -2.38
C PHE A 37 -7.47 0.26 -3.21
N LEU A 38 -7.40 0.71 -4.45
CA LEU A 38 -8.46 0.59 -5.45
C LEU A 38 -7.93 -0.20 -6.63
N LYS A 39 -8.61 -1.30 -6.97
CA LYS A 39 -8.28 -2.09 -8.16
C LYS A 39 -8.80 -1.39 -9.42
N PRO A 40 -8.26 -1.72 -10.61
CA PRO A 40 -8.77 -1.20 -11.85
C PRO A 40 -10.27 -1.48 -12.01
N GLY A 41 -11.07 -0.43 -12.16
CA GLY A 41 -12.53 -0.52 -12.36
C GLY A 41 -13.38 -0.56 -11.09
N ASP A 42 -12.77 -0.67 -9.90
CA ASP A 42 -13.50 -0.56 -8.64
C ASP A 42 -13.86 0.90 -8.33
N SER A 43 -14.96 1.11 -7.60
CA SER A 43 -15.38 2.43 -7.09
C SER A 43 -15.25 2.57 -5.58
N VAL A 44 -14.92 1.47 -4.89
CA VAL A 44 -14.79 1.40 -3.42
C VAL A 44 -13.42 0.84 -3.10
N ALA A 45 -12.64 1.57 -2.31
CA ALA A 45 -11.33 1.13 -1.88
C ALA A 45 -11.44 -0.03 -0.87
N THR A 46 -10.53 -0.98 -0.99
CA THR A 46 -10.27 -2.01 0.04
C THR A 46 -9.33 -1.42 1.08
N SER A 47 -9.66 -1.60 2.36
CA SER A 47 -8.81 -1.20 3.49
C SER A 47 -8.22 -2.43 4.16
N ARG A 48 -6.91 -2.42 4.41
CA ARG A 48 -6.19 -3.51 5.09
C ARG A 48 -5.18 -2.98 6.09
N ALA A 49 -5.02 -3.66 7.22
CA ALA A 49 -3.95 -3.35 8.15
C ALA A 49 -2.59 -3.72 7.55
N ALA A 50 -1.57 -2.89 7.77
CA ALA A 50 -0.20 -3.24 7.40
C ALA A 50 0.29 -4.43 8.24
N THR A 51 1.03 -5.34 7.60
CA THR A 51 1.65 -6.51 8.25
C THR A 51 2.98 -6.15 8.90
N SER A 52 3.65 -5.11 8.40
CA SER A 52 4.78 -4.48 9.06
C SER A 52 4.84 -2.99 8.77
N ALA A 53 5.30 -2.21 9.73
CA ALA A 53 5.68 -0.80 9.60
C ALA A 53 6.93 -0.56 10.46
N ASP A 54 7.97 0.08 9.93
CA ASP A 54 9.25 0.25 10.65
C ASP A 54 9.76 1.70 10.68
N ALA A 55 10.89 1.90 11.36
CA ALA A 55 11.53 3.21 11.51
C ALA A 55 12.12 3.76 10.20
N ALA A 56 12.25 2.93 9.17
CA ALA A 56 12.68 3.34 7.83
C ALA A 56 11.49 3.68 6.92
N GLY A 57 10.28 3.80 7.47
CA GLY A 57 9.07 4.12 6.73
C GLY A 57 8.60 2.99 5.82
N VAL A 58 9.13 1.78 5.97
CA VAL A 58 8.74 0.65 5.13
C VAL A 58 7.45 0.07 5.67
N VAL A 59 6.42 0.06 4.82
CA VAL A 59 5.11 -0.52 5.08
C VAL A 59 4.95 -1.75 4.20
N LYS A 60 4.48 -2.86 4.79
CA LYS A 60 4.12 -4.06 4.04
C LYS A 60 2.67 -4.42 4.24
N MET A 61 2.09 -5.05 3.22
CA MET A 61 0.76 -5.63 3.26
C MET A 61 0.77 -6.95 2.51
N ASP A 62 0.25 -8.01 3.13
CA ASP A 62 0.06 -9.28 2.45
C ASP A 62 -1.12 -9.17 1.49
N TRP A 63 -0.92 -9.63 0.26
CA TRP A 63 -1.99 -9.82 -0.72
C TRP A 63 -2.92 -10.94 -0.27
N LEU A 64 -4.20 -10.82 -0.60
CA LEU A 64 -5.22 -11.84 -0.42
C LEU A 64 -5.78 -12.27 -1.78
N PRO A 65 -6.37 -13.48 -1.86
CA PRO A 65 -7.05 -13.92 -3.08
C PRO A 65 -8.06 -12.87 -3.57
N GLY A 66 -7.93 -12.48 -4.83
CA GLY A 66 -8.78 -11.47 -5.46
C GLY A 66 -8.24 -10.04 -5.42
N ASP A 67 -7.09 -9.77 -4.79
CA ASP A 67 -6.49 -8.43 -4.82
C ASP A 67 -5.80 -8.11 -6.15
N THR A 68 -5.20 -9.13 -6.78
CA THR A 68 -4.40 -9.02 -8.01
C THR A 68 -5.08 -9.66 -9.22
N ASP A 69 -6.40 -9.87 -9.17
CA ASP A 69 -7.16 -10.62 -10.19
C ASP A 69 -7.53 -9.81 -11.43
N VAL A 70 -7.37 -8.49 -11.39
CA VAL A 70 -7.64 -7.56 -12.50
C VAL A 70 -6.34 -6.93 -12.99
N VAL A 71 -6.05 -7.09 -14.29
CA VAL A 71 -4.90 -6.45 -14.93
C VAL A 71 -5.12 -4.95 -15.04
N GLY A 72 -4.09 -4.17 -14.71
CA GLY A 72 -4.13 -2.72 -14.78
C GLY A 72 -3.35 -2.05 -13.65
N ASP A 73 -3.60 -0.75 -13.46
CA ASP A 73 -3.02 0.02 -12.37
C ASP A 73 -3.91 -0.05 -11.14
N LEU A 74 -3.39 -0.66 -10.09
CA LEU A 74 -3.94 -0.55 -8.74
C LEU A 74 -3.32 0.69 -8.10
N VAL A 75 -4.16 1.55 -7.53
CA VAL A 75 -3.72 2.75 -6.81
C VAL A 75 -3.91 2.53 -5.31
N ALA A 76 -2.95 2.95 -4.52
CA ALA A 76 -2.95 2.77 -3.08
C ALA A 76 -2.53 4.03 -2.34
N GLU A 77 -2.98 4.16 -1.11
CA GLU A 77 -2.50 5.13 -0.13
C GLU A 77 -2.30 4.42 1.21
N VAL A 78 -1.46 5.01 2.06
CA VAL A 78 -1.25 4.51 3.42
C VAL A 78 -1.76 5.54 4.42
N GLU A 79 -2.78 5.16 5.19
CA GLU A 79 -3.28 5.95 6.30
C GLU A 79 -2.55 5.53 7.58
N VAL A 80 -1.81 6.48 8.15
CA VAL A 80 -1.14 6.35 9.44
C VAL A 80 -1.94 7.12 10.48
N THR A 81 -2.40 6.44 11.53
CA THR A 81 -2.99 7.10 12.70
C THR A 81 -1.92 7.28 13.77
N TRP A 82 -1.63 8.52 14.11
CA TRP A 82 -0.68 8.91 15.16
C TRP A 82 -1.32 8.96 16.55
N PRO A 83 -0.50 8.98 17.62
CA PRO A 83 -1.00 9.19 18.99
C PRO A 83 -1.88 10.43 19.09
N GLY A 84 -2.98 10.31 19.85
CA GLY A 84 -4.02 11.34 19.88
C GLY A 84 -4.98 11.28 18.69
N SER A 85 -5.05 10.14 17.98
CA SER A 85 -6.04 9.84 16.94
C SER A 85 -5.99 10.79 15.74
N LYS A 86 -4.79 11.21 15.36
CA LYS A 86 -4.58 12.10 14.20
C LYS A 86 -4.22 11.27 12.96
N PRO A 87 -5.10 11.15 11.96
CA PRO A 87 -4.76 10.47 10.72
C PRO A 87 -3.85 11.34 9.83
N GLN A 88 -2.95 10.70 9.11
CA GLN A 88 -2.14 11.27 8.04
C GLN A 88 -2.04 10.26 6.90
N THR A 89 -2.33 10.69 5.69
CA THR A 89 -2.35 9.84 4.50
C THR A 89 -1.14 10.09 3.64
N PHE A 90 -0.54 9.01 3.14
CA PHE A 90 0.64 9.05 2.30
C PHE A 90 0.42 8.33 0.96
N PRO A 91 0.87 8.94 -0.15
CA PRO A 91 1.44 10.29 -0.23
C PRO A 91 0.36 11.40 -0.10
N PRO A 92 0.70 12.62 0.37
CA PRO A 92 -0.27 13.66 0.77
C PRO A 92 -1.00 14.37 -0.38
N GLY A 93 -0.92 13.86 -1.60
CA GLY A 93 -1.56 14.45 -2.79
C GLY A 93 -1.42 13.60 -4.06
N ASP A 94 -1.12 12.32 -3.92
CA ASP A 94 -0.95 11.38 -5.03
C ASP A 94 -1.25 9.95 -4.52
N TYR A 95 -1.04 8.94 -5.36
CA TYR A 95 -1.17 7.54 -5.00
C TYR A 95 0.11 6.75 -5.27
N LEU A 96 0.29 5.68 -4.51
CA LEU A 96 1.24 4.62 -4.81
C LEU A 96 0.63 3.73 -5.89
N VAL A 97 1.29 3.64 -7.05
CA VAL A 97 0.78 2.85 -8.17
C VAL A 97 1.49 1.50 -8.21
N THR A 98 0.73 0.41 -8.23
CA THR A 98 1.23 -0.95 -8.47
C THR A 98 0.64 -1.47 -9.78
N ARG A 99 1.50 -1.82 -10.74
CA ARG A 99 1.05 -2.42 -12.00
C ARG A 99 0.84 -3.92 -11.83
N ILE A 100 -0.38 -4.37 -12.09
CA ILE A 100 -0.73 -5.79 -12.25
C ILE A 100 -0.63 -6.13 -13.74
N TYR A 101 0.31 -7.01 -14.08
CA TYR A 101 0.53 -7.48 -15.44
C TYR A 101 -0.24 -8.77 -15.71
N GLN A 102 -0.64 -8.96 -16.97
CA GLN A 102 -1.15 -10.25 -17.42
C GLN A 102 -0.14 -11.36 -17.12
N ASP A 103 -0.63 -12.42 -16.50
CA ASP A 103 0.07 -13.70 -16.39
C ASP A 103 -0.11 -14.52 -17.68
N MET A 104 0.92 -15.27 -18.07
CA MET A 104 0.97 -16.02 -19.33
C MET A 104 0.91 -17.54 -19.12
N GLY A 105 0.84 -18.03 -17.88
CA GLY A 105 0.73 -19.45 -17.52
C GLY A 105 1.87 -19.97 -16.68
#